data_AF-A0A7S2Q7R8-F1
#
_entry.id   AF-A0A7S2Q7R8-F1
#
_cell.length_a   1.000
_cell.length_b   1.000
_cell.length_c   1.000
_cell.angle_alpha   90.00
_cell.angle_beta   90.00
_cell.angle_gamma   90.00
#
_symmetry.space_group_name_H-M   'P 1'
#
loop_
_entity.id
_entity.type
_entity.pdbx_description
1 polymer ?
#
loop_
_entity_poly.entity_id
_entity_poly.type
_entity_poly.pdbx_seq_one_letter_code
_entity_poly.pdbx_strand_id
1 'polypeptide(L)'
;YMLDPSGRLPLCWGVLALLVLMYDLTLTPYVLAWTVPFEGWLRASAWTTPAFWTLDIALNFLTGFWRGGELVMDPRQSAFNYLRTWCLCDAAVVSCDWASLLIDEIAGASGGQGFKMLRFTKFGRTLRIVGMLK
;
A
#
# COMPACT_ATOMS: atom_id res chain seq x y z
N TYR A 1 -6.81 1.22 -22.28
CA TYR A 1 -7.27 2.56 -21.84
C TYR A 1 -6.43 2.98 -20.65
N MET A 2 -5.79 4.15 -20.68
CA MET A 2 -5.00 4.69 -19.56
C MET A 2 -5.76 5.76 -18.81
N LEU A 3 -5.46 5.90 -17.52
CA LEU A 3 -6.09 6.90 -16.67
C LEU A 3 -5.34 8.23 -16.79
N ASP A 4 -6.08 9.27 -17.16
CA ASP A 4 -5.58 10.63 -17.13
C ASP A 4 -5.30 11.02 -15.68
N PRO A 5 -4.05 11.36 -15.30
CA PRO A 5 -3.69 11.74 -13.94
C PRO A 5 -4.46 12.96 -13.43
N SER A 6 -4.96 13.83 -14.31
CA SER A 6 -5.79 14.99 -13.95
C SER A 6 -7.29 14.66 -13.89
N GLY A 7 -7.65 13.41 -14.16
CA GLY A 7 -9.03 12.94 -14.12
C GLY A 7 -9.62 12.82 -12.71
N ARG A 8 -10.95 12.80 -12.63
CA ARG A 8 -11.68 12.64 -11.36
C ARG A 8 -11.40 11.28 -10.70
N LEU A 9 -11.12 10.24 -11.48
CA LEU A 9 -10.92 8.89 -10.95
C LEU A 9 -9.60 8.75 -10.17
N PRO A 10 -8.42 9.11 -10.72
CA PRO A 10 -7.18 9.10 -9.92
C PRO A 10 -7.24 10.04 -8.71
N LEU A 11 -7.95 11.16 -8.80
CA LEU A 11 -8.17 12.04 -7.66
C LEU A 11 -8.98 11.36 -6.54
N CYS A 12 -10.14 10.79 -6.86
CA CYS A 12 -10.97 10.05 -5.90
C CYS A 12 -10.19 8.87 -5.29
N TRP A 13 -9.42 8.15 -6.11
CA TRP A 13 -8.59 7.05 -5.66
C TRP A 13 -7.48 7.54 -4.73
N GLY A 14 -6.82 8.65 -5.04
CA GLY A 14 -5.82 9.27 -4.17
C GLY A 14 -6.39 9.71 -2.82
N VAL A 15 -7.61 10.27 -2.80
CA VAL A 15 -8.32 10.60 -1.55
C VAL A 15 -8.63 9.33 -0.75
N LEU A 16 -9.12 8.28 -1.40
CA LEU A 16 -9.40 7.00 -0.75
C LEU A 16 -8.11 6.38 -0.16
N ALA A 17 -7.02 6.38 -0.92
CA ALA A 17 -5.72 5.90 -0.48
C ALA A 17 -5.19 6.69 0.72
N LEU A 18 -5.39 8.01 0.73
CA LEU A 18 -5.05 8.86 1.87
C LEU A 18 -5.84 8.48 3.13
N LEU A 19 -7.15 8.23 3.00
CA LEU A 19 -7.98 7.81 4.13
C LEU A 19 -7.55 6.44 4.68
N VAL A 20 -7.28 5.46 3.81
CA VAL A 20 -6.77 4.13 4.20
C VAL A 20 -5.42 4.25 4.89
N LEU A 21 -4.54 5.14 4.41
CA LEU A 21 -3.24 5.37 5.02
C LEU A 21 -3.37 6.01 6.42
N MET A 22 -4.26 6.98 6.59
CA MET A 22 -4.53 7.60 7.91
C MET A 22 -5.09 6.58 8.90
N TYR A 23 -5.96 5.70 8.43
CA TYR A 23 -6.44 4.57 9.21
C TYR A 23 -5.29 3.63 9.62
N ASP A 24 -4.39 3.27 8.69
CA ASP A 24 -3.22 2.43 9.00
C ASP A 24 -2.27 3.08 10.01
N LEU A 25 -2.01 4.37 9.86
CA LEU A 25 -1.13 5.16 10.73
C LEU A 25 -1.64 5.24 12.17
N THR A 26 -2.97 5.30 12.37
CA THR A 26 -3.59 5.38 13.69
C THR A 26 -3.81 4.01 14.32
N LEU A 27 -4.24 3.02 13.51
CA LEU A 27 -4.50 1.67 13.98
C LEU A 27 -3.22 0.97 14.46
N THR A 28 -2.12 1.13 13.70
CA THR A 28 -0.87 0.42 13.98
C THR A 28 -0.31 0.67 15.39
N PRO A 29 -0.09 1.92 15.84
CA PRO A 29 0.38 2.19 17.20
C PRO A 29 -0.65 1.78 18.26
N TYR A 30 -1.95 1.94 18.00
CA TYR A 30 -3.01 1.51 18.91
C TYR A 30 -2.95 0.00 19.20
N VAL A 31 -2.88 -0.82 18.15
CA VAL A 31 -2.82 -2.28 18.29
C VAL A 31 -1.50 -2.74 18.92
N LEU A 32 -0.39 -2.02 18.67
CA LEU A 32 0.90 -2.31 19.29
C LEU A 32 0.90 -1.98 20.79
N ALA A 33 0.40 -0.82 21.19
CA ALA A 33 0.43 -0.36 22.57
C ALA A 33 -0.56 -1.11 23.48
N TRP A 34 -1.73 -1.48 22.97
CA TRP A 34 -2.76 -2.20 23.75
C TRP A 34 -2.80 -3.71 23.50
N THR A 35 -1.93 -4.25 22.66
CA THR A 35 -1.86 -5.69 22.33
C THR A 35 -3.24 -6.29 21.98
N VAL A 36 -4.03 -5.53 21.20
CA VAL A 36 -5.42 -5.88 20.86
C VAL A 36 -5.45 -7.21 20.09
N PRO A 37 -6.32 -8.16 20.47
CA PRO A 37 -6.45 -9.44 19.76
C PRO A 37 -6.92 -9.23 18.31
N PHE A 38 -6.39 -10.05 17.40
CA PHE A 38 -6.67 -9.98 15.96
C PHE A 38 -7.98 -10.70 15.62
N GLU A 39 -9.10 -10.10 16.03
CA GLU A 39 -10.43 -10.68 15.83
C GLU A 39 -11.39 -9.71 15.14
N GLY A 40 -12.43 -10.27 14.50
CA GLY A 40 -13.49 -9.51 13.84
C GLY A 40 -12.95 -8.52 12.80
N TRP A 41 -13.23 -7.22 13.02
CA TRP A 41 -12.90 -6.16 12.09
C TRP A 41 -11.39 -5.95 11.92
N LEU A 42 -10.57 -6.19 12.96
CA LEU A 42 -9.11 -6.08 12.83
C LEU A 42 -8.56 -7.14 11.89
N ARG A 43 -9.10 -8.35 11.96
CA ARG A 43 -8.70 -9.42 11.05
C ARG A 43 -9.14 -9.11 9.62
N ALA A 44 -10.36 -8.62 9.44
CA ALA A 44 -10.83 -8.18 8.13
C ALA A 44 -9.93 -7.07 7.56
N SER A 45 -9.59 -6.04 8.36
CA SER A 45 -8.72 -4.95 7.91
C SER A 45 -7.29 -5.38 7.63
N ALA A 46 -6.79 -6.37 8.37
CA ALA A 46 -5.47 -6.96 8.15
C ALA A 46 -5.33 -7.57 6.74
N TRP A 47 -6.39 -8.16 6.19
CA TRP A 47 -6.39 -8.75 4.84
C TRP A 47 -6.78 -7.75 3.75
N THR A 48 -7.71 -6.83 4.02
CA THR A 48 -8.18 -5.88 3.01
C THR A 48 -7.16 -4.78 2.72
N THR A 49 -6.41 -4.34 3.73
CA THR A 49 -5.41 -3.28 3.58
C THR A 49 -4.30 -3.66 2.58
N PRO A 50 -3.55 -4.78 2.73
CA PRO A 50 -2.54 -5.17 1.74
C PRO A 50 -3.13 -5.42 0.34
N ALA A 51 -4.36 -5.94 0.25
CA ALA A 51 -5.06 -6.11 -1.02
C ALA A 51 -5.31 -4.76 -1.70
N PHE A 52 -5.78 -3.75 -0.94
CA PHE A 52 -5.95 -2.39 -1.42
C PHE A 52 -4.65 -1.81 -1.97
N TRP A 53 -3.54 -1.94 -1.23
CA TRP A 53 -2.24 -1.45 -1.67
C TRP A 53 -1.67 -2.22 -2.87
N THR A 54 -2.00 -3.51 -3.01
CA THR A 54 -1.66 -4.30 -4.20
C THR A 54 -2.40 -3.78 -5.45
N LEU A 55 -3.68 -3.45 -5.31
CA LEU A 55 -4.48 -2.85 -6.39
C LEU A 55 -3.98 -1.45 -6.75
N ASP A 56 -3.57 -0.69 -5.76
CA ASP A 56 -3.04 0.65 -5.94
C ASP A 56 -1.71 0.65 -6.70
N ILE A 57 -0.84 -0.35 -6.46
CA ILE A 57 0.34 -0.60 -7.31
C ILE A 57 -0.09 -0.86 -8.76
N ALA A 58 -1.08 -1.72 -8.99
CA ALA A 58 -1.58 -2.03 -10.34
C ALA A 58 -2.17 -0.80 -11.05
N LEU A 59 -2.84 0.08 -10.32
CA LEU A 59 -3.36 1.34 -10.87
C LEU A 59 -2.25 2.34 -11.21
N ASN A 60 -1.17 2.38 -10.44
CA ASN A 60 0.01 3.18 -10.78
C ASN A 60 0.65 2.77 -12.12
N PHE A 61 0.62 1.47 -12.48
CA PHE A 61 1.05 1.03 -13.81
C PHE A 61 0.16 1.53 -14.96
N LEU A 62 -1.11 1.82 -14.66
CA LEU A 62 -2.12 2.25 -15.63
C LEU A 62 -2.32 3.77 -15.69
N THR A 63 -1.62 4.53 -14.85
CA THR A 63 -1.75 5.98 -14.71
C THR A 63 -0.66 6.68 -15.52
N GLY A 64 -1.04 7.73 -16.25
CA GLY A 64 -0.10 8.57 -17.00
C GLY A 64 0.80 9.39 -16.07
N PHE A 65 1.94 9.86 -16.58
CA PHE A 65 2.86 10.70 -15.81
C PHE A 65 3.29 11.92 -16.62
N TRP A 66 3.67 12.98 -15.91
CA TRP A 66 4.19 14.19 -16.53
C TRP A 66 5.70 14.08 -16.71
N ARG A 67 6.19 14.34 -17.93
CA ARG A 67 7.62 14.37 -18.24
C ARG A 67 7.96 15.68 -18.94
N GLY A 68 8.62 16.60 -18.23
CA GLY A 68 9.06 17.88 -18.81
C GLY A 68 7.91 18.78 -19.29
N GLY A 69 6.73 18.69 -18.66
CA GLY A 69 5.55 19.46 -19.05
C GLY A 69 4.65 18.77 -20.10
N GLU A 70 5.07 17.63 -20.65
CA GLU A 70 4.23 16.81 -21.53
C GLU A 70 3.58 15.66 -20.76
N LEU A 71 2.29 15.44 -21.01
CA LEU A 71 1.53 14.32 -20.46
C LEU A 71 1.79 13.07 -21.29
N VAL A 72 2.48 12.08 -20.70
CA VAL A 72 2.76 10.79 -21.35
C VAL A 72 1.67 9.78 -20.98
N MET A 73 0.90 9.37 -21.98
CA MET A 73 -0.19 8.38 -21.86
C MET A 73 0.17 7.07 -22.59
N ASP A 74 1.42 6.62 -22.46
CA ASP A 74 1.90 5.34 -22.99
C ASP A 74 2.11 4.33 -21.84
N PRO A 75 1.41 3.18 -21.83
CA PRO A 75 1.45 2.25 -20.71
C PRO A 75 2.82 1.59 -20.56
N ARG A 76 3.59 1.45 -21.64
CA ARG A 76 4.95 0.90 -21.57
C ARG A 76 5.89 1.89 -20.90
N GLN A 77 5.73 3.17 -21.20
CA GLN A 77 6.55 4.23 -20.60
C GLN A 77 6.18 4.46 -19.13
N SER A 78 4.88 4.46 -18.79
CA SER A 78 4.42 4.53 -17.39
C SER A 78 4.96 3.35 -16.59
N ALA A 79 4.82 2.13 -17.11
CA ALA A 79 5.33 0.93 -16.44
C ALA A 79 6.86 0.99 -16.24
N PHE A 80 7.62 1.37 -17.27
CA PHE A 80 9.08 1.44 -17.16
C PHE A 80 9.54 2.52 -16.16
N ASN A 81 8.89 3.68 -16.18
CA ASN A 81 9.19 4.76 -15.23
C ASN A 81 8.86 4.34 -13.79
N TYR A 82 7.70 3.72 -13.57
CA TYR A 82 7.29 3.25 -12.26
C TYR A 82 8.19 2.11 -11.74
N LEU A 83 8.55 1.15 -12.60
CA LEU A 83 9.49 0.06 -12.28
C LEU A 83 10.85 0.58 -11.82
N ARG A 84 11.36 1.62 -12.47
CA ARG A 84 12.69 2.18 -12.18
C ARG A 84 12.73 3.01 -10.90
N THR A 85 11.60 3.55 -10.45
CA THR A 85 11.55 4.56 -9.38
C THR A 85 10.97 4.02 -8.08
N TRP A 86 9.74 3.52 -8.10
CA TRP A 86 8.96 3.27 -6.88
C TRP A 86 8.44 1.84 -6.76
N CYS A 87 8.28 1.09 -7.87
CA CYS A 87 7.72 -0.25 -7.84
C CYS A 87 8.46 -1.20 -6.92
N LEU A 88 9.80 -1.17 -6.89
CA LEU A 88 10.59 -2.05 -6.03
C LEU A 88 10.33 -1.77 -4.55
N CYS A 89 10.26 -0.50 -4.17
CA CYS A 89 9.96 -0.09 -2.79
C CYS A 89 8.51 -0.47 -2.42
N ASP A 90 7.54 -0.15 -3.27
CA ASP A 90 6.13 -0.44 -3.02
C ASP A 90 5.87 -1.96 -2.94
N ALA A 91 6.45 -2.73 -3.86
CA ALA A 91 6.35 -4.19 -3.87
C ALA A 91 7.04 -4.83 -2.65
N ALA A 92 8.21 -4.32 -2.23
CA ALA A 92 8.88 -4.80 -1.01
C ALA A 92 8.02 -4.57 0.25
N VAL A 93 7.39 -3.41 0.36
CA VAL A 93 6.50 -3.10 1.49
C VAL A 93 5.28 -4.03 1.49
N VAL A 94 4.57 -4.12 0.36
CA VAL A 94 3.35 -4.95 0.24
C VAL A 94 3.66 -6.44 0.43
N SER A 95 4.78 -6.93 -0.09
CA SER A 95 5.21 -8.32 0.11
C SER A 95 5.57 -8.62 1.57
N CYS A 96 6.21 -7.71 2.28
CA CYS A 96 6.42 -7.83 3.73
C CYS A 96 5.11 -7.88 4.50
N ASP A 97 4.10 -7.08 4.11
CA ASP A 97 2.79 -7.11 4.75
C ASP A 97 2.09 -8.46 4.54
N TRP A 98 2.08 -8.99 3.32
CA TRP A 98 1.57 -10.34 3.03
C TRP A 98 2.34 -11.43 3.79
N ALA A 99 3.67 -11.34 3.83
CA ALA A 99 4.50 -12.29 4.57
C ALA A 99 4.18 -12.25 6.07
N SER A 100 3.97 -11.06 6.63
CA SER A 100 3.62 -10.90 8.04
C SER A 100 2.29 -11.56 8.39
N LEU A 101 1.28 -11.46 7.50
CA LEU A 101 -0.02 -12.11 7.68
C LEU A 101 0.09 -13.63 7.58
N LEU A 102 0.83 -14.14 6.60
CA LEU A 102 1.03 -15.58 6.43
C LEU A 102 1.77 -16.18 7.63
N ILE A 103 2.79 -15.49 8.14
CA ILE A 103 3.52 -15.92 9.35
C ILE A 103 2.58 -15.94 10.56
N ASP A 104 1.74 -14.92 10.73
CA ASP A 104 0.79 -14.85 11.86
C ASP A 104 -0.28 -15.95 11.80
N GLU A 105 -0.80 -16.27 10.62
CA GLU A 105 -1.75 -17.38 10.42
C GLU A 105 -1.11 -18.75 10.71
N ILE A 106 0.12 -18.98 10.23
CA ILE A 106 0.86 -20.23 10.48
C ILE A 106 1.25 -20.36 11.97
N ALA A 107 1.68 -19.25 12.59
CA ALA A 107 2.03 -19.22 14.02
C ALA A 107 0.78 -19.42 14.89
N GLY A 108 -0.35 -18.79 14.55
CA GLY A 108 -1.62 -18.97 15.24
C GLY A 108 -2.12 -20.41 15.20
N ALA A 109 -1.96 -21.11 14.07
CA ALA A 109 -2.28 -22.53 13.95
C ALA A 109 -1.39 -23.45 14.79
N SER A 110 -0.18 -23.00 15.16
CA SER A 110 0.79 -23.76 15.95
C SER A 110 0.90 -23.29 17.42
N GLY A 111 0.08 -22.32 17.83
CA GLY A 111 0.11 -21.73 19.18
C GLY A 111 1.30 -20.80 19.45
N GLY A 112 2.05 -20.43 18.42
CA GLY A 112 3.17 -19.50 18.50
C GLY A 112 2.72 -18.03 18.48
N GLN A 113 3.45 -17.15 19.18
CA GLN A 113 3.19 -15.71 19.13
C GLN A 113 3.79 -15.13 17.84
N GLY A 114 2.94 -14.78 16.87
CA GLY A 114 3.35 -14.14 15.62
C GLY A 114 4.15 -12.85 15.88
N PHE A 115 5.19 -12.63 15.07
CA PHE A 115 6.13 -11.52 15.22
C PHE A 115 5.42 -10.16 15.06
N LYS A 116 5.16 -9.46 16.17
CA LYS A 116 4.64 -8.08 16.22
C LYS A 116 5.52 -7.04 15.48
N MET A 117 6.74 -7.42 15.10
CA MET A 117 7.80 -6.54 14.62
C MET A 117 7.66 -6.13 13.14
N LEU A 118 6.90 -6.87 12.34
CA LEU A 118 6.65 -6.55 10.93
C LEU A 118 5.62 -5.41 10.72
N ARG A 119 5.10 -4.78 11.77
CA ARG A 119 4.17 -3.66 11.62
C ARG A 119 4.85 -2.33 11.26
N PHE A 120 6.18 -2.27 11.32
CA PHE A 120 6.96 -1.09 10.93
C PHE A 120 7.03 -0.87 9.41
N THR A 121 6.76 -1.87 8.57
CA THR A 121 6.73 -1.69 7.10
C THR A 121 5.67 -0.71 6.63
N LYS A 122 4.61 -0.50 7.41
CA LYS A 122 3.60 0.53 7.14
C LYS A 122 4.16 1.94 7.09
N PHE A 123 5.28 2.23 7.78
CA PHE A 123 5.96 3.54 7.68
C PHE A 123 6.63 3.76 6.32
N GLY A 124 7.01 2.69 5.61
CA GLY A 124 7.49 2.79 4.23
C GLY A 124 6.44 3.37 3.28
N ARG A 125 5.14 3.16 3.58
CA ARG A 125 4.03 3.69 2.79
C ARG A 125 3.89 5.20 2.91
N THR A 126 4.27 5.81 4.05
CA THR A 126 4.26 7.27 4.22
C THR A 126 5.25 7.99 3.29
N LEU A 127 6.37 7.34 2.93
CA LEU A 127 7.32 7.89 1.95
C LEU A 127 6.70 8.03 0.55
N ARG A 128 5.67 7.23 0.25
CA ARG A 128 4.96 7.28 -1.03
C ARG A 128 4.16 8.56 -1.23
N ILE A 129 3.63 9.18 -0.15
CA ILE A 129 2.96 10.49 -0.25
C ILE A 129 3.93 11.54 -0.83
N VAL A 130 5.21 11.47 -0.43
CA VAL A 130 6.25 12.38 -0.94
C VAL A 130 6.50 12.13 -2.43
N GLY A 131 6.34 10.89 -2.90
CA GLY A 131 6.39 10.54 -4.32
C GLY A 131 5.19 11.04 -5.13
N MET A 132 4.00 11.08 -4.53
CA MET A 132 2.76 11.58 -5.17
C MET A 132 2.71 13.12 -5.30
N LEU A 133 3.56 13.84 -4.58
CA LEU A 133 3.67 15.31 -4.62
C LEU A 133 4.63 15.83 -5.70
N LYS A 134 5.11 14.96 -6.61
CA LYS A 134 6.00 15.33 -7.73
C LYS A 134 5.25 15.49 -9.05
#